data_AF-A0A397W0G4-F1
#
_entry.id   AF-A0A397W0G4-F1
#
_cell.length_a   1.000
_cell.length_b   1.000
_cell.length_c   1.000
_cell.angle_alpha   90.00
_cell.angle_beta   90.00
_cell.angle_gamma   90.00
#
_symmetry.space_group_name_H-M   'P 1'
#
loop_
_entity.id
_entity.type
_entity.pdbx_description
1 polymer ?
#
loop_
_entity_poly.entity_id
_entity_poly.type
_entity_poly.pdbx_seq_one_letter_code
_entity_poly.pdbx_strand_id
1 'polypeptide(L)' 'MEEKDLELLLCVSKDAFIRNTFWYLCDKQTNVIVVMKVEGTDELLGGHNIG' A
#
# COMPACT_ATOMS: atom_id res chain seq x y z
N MET A 1 -16.36 -2.18 17.37
CA MET A 1 -15.37 -2.14 16.27
C MET A 1 -15.18 -3.56 15.83
N GLU A 2 -15.42 -3.83 14.55
CA GLU A 2 -15.12 -5.12 13.94
C GLU A 2 -13.63 -5.12 13.61
N GLU A 3 -12.89 -6.10 14.11
CA GLU A 3 -11.48 -6.29 13.78
C GLU A 3 -11.41 -6.85 12.36
N LYS A 4 -10.76 -6.12 11.46
CA LYS A 4 -10.54 -6.57 10.08
C LYS A 4 -9.08 -6.94 9.88
N ASP A 5 -8.87 -8.13 9.37
CA ASP A 5 -7.55 -8.59 8.96
C ASP A 5 -7.06 -7.80 7.74
N LEU A 6 -5.79 -7.41 7.77
CA LEU A 6 -5.13 -6.78 6.65
C LEU A 6 -4.42 -7.84 5.80
N GLU A 7 -4.73 -7.86 4.50
CA GLU A 7 -3.98 -8.63 3.52
C GLU A 7 -2.88 -7.74 2.90
N LEU A 8 -1.64 -8.23 2.92
CA LEU A 8 -0.53 -7.52 2.29
C LEU A 8 -0.54 -7.77 0.77
N LEU A 9 -1.03 -6.80 0.01
CA LEU A 9 -1.08 -6.88 -1.46
C LEU A 9 0.28 -6.65 -2.11
N LEU A 10 1.05 -5.67 -1.62
CA LEU A 10 2.34 -5.28 -2.19
C LEU A 10 3.27 -4.74 -1.10
N CYS A 11 4.51 -5.20 -1.09
CA CYS A 11 5.58 -4.63 -0.27
C CYS A 11 6.87 -4.50 -1.07
N VAL A 12 7.46 -3.31 -1.08
CA VAL A 12 8.68 -3.03 -1.86
C VAL A 12 9.82 -3.98 -1.52
N SER A 13 9.96 -4.40 -0.26
CA SER A 13 11.01 -5.34 0.17
C SER A 13 10.80 -6.77 -0.30
N LYS A 14 9.57 -7.15 -0.67
CA LYS A 14 9.22 -8.49 -1.16
C LYS A 14 9.09 -8.55 -2.69
N ASP A 15 8.50 -7.51 -3.28
CA ASP A 15 7.97 -7.59 -4.64
C ASP A 15 8.75 -6.75 -5.66
N ALA A 16 9.72 -5.95 -5.22
CA ALA A 16 10.36 -4.87 -5.96
C ALA A 16 9.35 -3.82 -6.48
N PHE A 17 9.66 -2.53 -6.34
CA PHE A 17 8.72 -1.48 -6.74
C PHE A 17 8.73 -1.29 -8.26
N ILE A 18 7.87 -2.05 -8.96
CA ILE A 18 7.61 -1.88 -10.38
C ILE A 18 6.23 -1.22 -10.52
N ARG A 19 6.20 -0.01 -11.11
CA ARG A 19 4.97 0.77 -11.31
C ARG A 19 3.83 -0.05 -11.94
N ASN A 20 4.14 -0.90 -12.92
CA ASN A 20 3.13 -1.74 -13.57
C ASN A 20 2.54 -2.79 -12.61
N THR A 21 3.37 -3.36 -11.73
CA THR A 21 2.93 -4.30 -10.69
C THR A 21 2.02 -3.61 -9.67
N PHE A 22 2.35 -2.37 -9.28
CA PHE A 22 1.48 -1.57 -8.40
C PHE A 22 0.09 -1.41 -9.00
N TRP A 23 0.00 -0.94 -10.25
CA TRP A 23 -1.30 -0.78 -10.91
C TRP A 23 -2.02 -2.13 -11.09
N TYR A 24 -1.31 -3.18 -11.49
CA TYR A 24 -1.91 -4.51 -11.67
C TYR A 24 -2.52 -5.07 -10.37
N LEU A 25 -1.87 -4.88 -9.23
CA LEU A 25 -2.32 -5.40 -7.93
C LEU A 25 -3.33 -4.51 -7.23
N CYS A 26 -3.18 -3.18 -7.34
CA CYS A 26 -3.96 -2.21 -6.57
C CYS A 26 -5.11 -1.58 -7.35
N ASP A 27 -5.19 -1.72 -8.68
CA ASP A 27 -6.31 -1.17 -9.46
C ASP A 27 -7.65 -1.77 -9.01
N LYS A 28 -8.67 -0.91 -8.87
CA LYS A 28 -10.03 -1.24 -8.43
C LYS A 28 -10.15 -1.88 -7.03
N GLN A 29 -9.05 -1.92 -6.27
CA GLN A 29 -9.10 -2.38 -4.89
C GLN A 29 -9.70 -1.27 -4.00
N THR A 30 -10.68 -1.66 -3.19
CA THR A 30 -11.34 -0.78 -2.22
C THR A 30 -10.84 -1.11 -0.81
N ASN A 31 -10.95 -0.16 0.13
CA ASN A 31 -10.44 -0.29 1.50
C ASN A 31 -8.92 -0.58 1.56
N VAL A 32 -8.16 0.04 0.67
CA VAL A 32 -6.70 -0.13 0.59
C VAL A 32 -6.00 0.93 1.42
N ILE A 33 -5.06 0.50 2.26
CA ILE A 33 -4.15 1.38 2.99
C ILE A 33 -2.78 1.32 2.31
N VAL A 34 -2.22 2.48 2.01
CA VAL A 34 -0.85 2.62 1.51
C VAL A 34 -0.01 3.33 2.57
N VAL A 35 1.18 2.80 2.84
CA VAL A 35 2.18 3.40 3.73
C VAL A 35 3.52 3.42 3.02
N MET A 36 4.21 4.55 3.05
CA MET A 36 5.52 4.75 2.44
C MET A 36 6.42 5.59 3.34
N LYS A 37 7.71 5.23 3.41
CA LYS A 37 8.74 6.01 4.09
C LYS A 37 9.40 6.98 3.11
N VAL A 38 9.55 8.24 3.49
CA VAL A 38 10.26 9.24 2.68
C VAL A 38 11.77 9.06 2.87
N GLU A 39 12.49 8.85 1.78
CA GLU A 39 13.94 8.65 1.80
C GLU A 39 14.69 9.85 2.41
N GLY A 40 15.72 9.56 3.22
CA GLY A 40 16.51 10.58 3.90
C GLY A 40 15.81 11.23 5.10
N THR A 41 14.62 10.77 5.49
CA THR A 41 13.87 11.28 6.64
C THR A 41 13.27 10.15 7.48
N ASP A 42 12.66 10.52 8.61
CA ASP A 42 11.84 9.63 9.43
C ASP A 42 10.33 9.79 9.17
N GLU A 43 9.96 10.53 8.12
CA GLU A 43 8.56 10.77 7.76
C GLU A 43 7.93 9.52 7.11
N LEU A 44 6.70 9.21 7.56
CA LEU A 44 5.82 8.23 6.95
C LEU A 44 4.64 8.95 6.31
N LEU A 45 4.43 8.69 5.02
CA LEU A 45 3.27 9.16 4.28
C LEU A 45 2.36 7.97 3.95
N GLY A 46 1.09 8.25 3.73
CA GLY A 46 0.14 7.22 3.40
C GLY A 46 -1.20 7.76 2.96
N GLY A 47 -2.08 6.85 2.60
CA GLY A 47 -3.44 7.16 2.17
C GLY A 47 -4.34 5.94 2.32
N HIS A 48 -5.64 6.19 2.40
CA HIS A 48 -6.65 5.15 2.44
C HIS A 48 -7.64 5.37 1.29
N ASN A 49 -7.79 4.36 0.43
CA ASN A 49 -8.84 4.35 -0.59
C ASN A 49 -10.06 3.60 -0.05
N ILE A 50 -11.22 4.24 -0.06
CA ILE A 50 -12.49 3.69 0.44
C ILE A 50 -13.48 3.36 -0.69
N GLY A 51 -13.13 3.65 -1.95
CA GLY A 51 -14.02 3.59 -3.12
C GLY A 51 -13.56 2.64 -4.20
#